data_AF-A0A835TDF7-F1
#
_entry.id   AF-A0A835TDF7-F1
#
_cell.length_a   1.000
_cell.length_b   1.000
_cell.length_c   1.000
_cell.angle_alpha   90.00
_cell.angle_beta   90.00
_cell.angle_gamma   90.00
#
_symmetry.space_group_name_H-M   'P 1'
#
loop_
_entity.id
_entity.type
_entity.pdbx_description
1 polymer ?
#
loop_
_entity_poly.entity_id
_entity_poly.type
_entity_poly.pdbx_seq_one_letter_code
_entity_poly.pdbx_strand_id
1 'polypeptide(L)' 'MAAPLLPLWAAGGAEAAGGGQRPRPRVVVLCQRGNNSQRVAARLAALGVAGVTDMRGGYQAWAREVDPAMPLL' A
#
# COMPACT_ATOMS: atom_id res chain seq x y z
N MET A 1 -10.05 -1.70 -34.44
CA MET A 1 -10.34 -2.37 -33.15
C MET A 1 -9.38 -1.80 -32.12
N ALA A 2 -9.87 -1.09 -31.09
CA ALA A 2 -9.03 -0.44 -30.06
C ALA A 2 -8.87 -1.39 -28.86
N ALA A 3 -7.63 -1.64 -28.44
CA ALA A 3 -7.37 -2.42 -27.23
C ALA A 3 -7.72 -1.60 -25.98
N PRO A 4 -8.36 -2.19 -24.96
CA PRO A 4 -8.74 -1.46 -23.75
C PRO A 4 -7.50 -1.08 -22.92
N LEU A 5 -7.48 0.16 -22.43
CA LEU A 5 -6.50 0.62 -21.43
C LEU A 5 -6.82 -0.06 -20.10
N LEU A 6 -6.12 -1.15 -19.80
CA LEU A 6 -6.19 -1.75 -18.48
C LEU A 6 -5.49 -0.83 -17.47
N PRO A 7 -6.08 -0.57 -16.30
CA PRO A 7 -5.44 0.26 -15.28
C PRO A 7 -4.20 -0.47 -14.75
N LEU A 8 -3.18 0.27 -14.33
CA LEU A 8 -1.89 -0.27 -13.84
C LEU A 8 -2.03 -1.29 -12.69
N TRP A 9 -3.16 -1.31 -11.98
CA TRP A 9 -3.46 -2.28 -10.93
C TRP A 9 -4.10 -3.59 -11.43
N ALA A 10 -4.58 -3.64 -12.68
CA ALA A 10 -5.16 -4.84 -13.30
C ALA A 10 -4.08 -5.82 -13.76
N ALA A 11 -2.82 -5.38 -13.87
CA ALA A 11 -1.68 -6.27 -13.90
C ALA A 11 -1.48 -6.83 -12.47
N GLY A 12 -2.31 -7.81 -12.10
CA GLY A 12 -2.06 -8.62 -10.91
C GLY A 12 -0.63 -9.12 -10.99
N GLY A 13 0.18 -8.73 -10.01
CA GLY A 13 1.59 -9.09 -9.94
C GLY A 13 1.75 -10.60 -10.11
N ALA A 14 2.30 -11.00 -11.25
CA ALA A 14 2.85 -12.32 -11.42
C ALA A 14 3.97 -12.45 -10.40
N GLU A 15 3.78 -13.31 -9.41
CA GLU A 15 4.79 -13.58 -8.41
C GLU A 15 5.23 -15.03 -8.51
N ALA A 16 6.55 -15.17 -8.40
CA ALA A 16 7.31 -16.38 -8.54
C ALA A 16 6.74 -17.54 -7.69
N ALA A 17 6.80 -18.72 -8.27
CA ALA A 17 6.43 -19.99 -7.66
C ALA A 17 7.30 -20.27 -6.42
N GLY A 18 6.67 -20.33 -5.25
CA GLY A 18 7.27 -20.80 -4.00
C GLY A 18 6.19 -21.21 -3.02
N GLY A 19 6.11 -22.51 -2.69
CA GLY A 19 5.05 -23.15 -1.90
C GLY A 19 5.08 -22.84 -0.40
N GLY A 20 5.01 -21.57 -0.02
CA GLY A 20 4.67 -21.13 1.33
C GLY A 20 3.25 -20.59 1.38
N GLN A 21 2.57 -20.67 2.53
CA GLN A 21 1.33 -19.95 2.78
C GLN A 21 1.58 -18.46 2.47
N ARG A 22 1.18 -17.99 1.29
CA ARG A 22 1.32 -16.58 0.94
C ARG A 22 0.56 -15.79 2.00
N PRO A 23 1.23 -14.90 2.75
CA PRO A 23 0.50 -13.98 3.61
C PRO A 23 -0.51 -13.28 2.71
N ARG A 24 -1.75 -13.18 3.17
CA ARG A 24 -2.81 -12.48 2.44
C ARG A 24 -2.26 -11.14 1.91
N PRO A 25 -2.57 -10.74 0.67
CA PRO A 25 -2.06 -9.49 0.13
C PRO A 25 -2.38 -8.37 1.12
N ARG A 26 -1.33 -7.70 1.61
CA ARG A 26 -1.43 -6.63 2.59
C ARG A 26 -1.44 -5.31 1.83
N VAL A 27 -2.47 -4.51 2.04
CA VAL A 27 -2.52 -3.14 1.53
C VAL A 27 -2.00 -2.22 2.62
N VAL A 28 -0.90 -1.51 2.37
CA VAL A 28 -0.37 -0.49 3.30
C VAL A 28 -0.60 0.88 2.69
N VAL A 29 -1.38 1.71 3.37
CA VAL A 29 -1.65 3.09 2.94
C VAL A 29 -0.66 4.03 3.60
N LEU A 30 -0.04 4.93 2.83
CA LEU A 30 0.84 5.95 3.39
C LEU A 30 0.40 7.37 3.03
N CYS A 31 0.74 8.32 3.90
CA CYS A 31 0.73 9.76 3.61
C CYS A 31 1.90 10.42 4.35
N GLN A 32 1.97 11.75 4.35
CA GLN A 32 3.10 12.48 4.94
C GLN A 32 3.32 12.21 6.43
N ARG A 33 2.24 12.27 7.23
CA ARG A 33 2.30 12.19 8.70
C ARG A 33 1.42 11.09 9.31
N GLY A 34 0.76 10.28 8.48
CA GLY A 34 -0.15 9.21 8.92
C GLY A 34 -1.62 9.63 9.07
N ASN A 35 -1.96 10.92 9.05
CA ASN A 35 -3.33 11.39 9.31
C ASN A 35 -4.33 10.96 8.23
N ASN A 36 -4.00 11.23 6.96
CA ASN A 36 -4.90 10.91 5.83
C ASN A 36 -4.91 9.41 5.51
N SER A 37 -3.80 8.71 5.74
CA SER A 37 -3.71 7.27 5.47
C SER A 37 -4.61 6.46 6.40
N GLN A 38 -4.77 6.86 7.67
CA GLN A 38 -5.73 6.24 8.60
C GLN A 38 -7.17 6.33 8.08
N ARG A 39 -7.57 7.49 7.57
CA ARG A 39 -8.93 7.70 7.01
C ARG A 39 -9.18 6.82 5.79
N VAL A 40 -8.20 6.71 4.90
CA VAL A 40 -8.27 5.85 3.71
C VAL A 40 -8.27 4.38 4.10
N ALA A 41 -7.41 3.96 5.04
CA ALA A 41 -7.36 2.60 5.54
C ALA A 41 -8.71 2.16 6.13
N ALA A 42 -9.30 3.01 6.98
CA ALA A 42 -10.64 2.79 7.52
C ALA A 42 -11.72 2.70 6.43
N ARG A 43 -11.65 3.55 5.41
CA ARG A 43 -12.60 3.51 4.29
C ARG A 43 -12.47 2.23 3.45
N LEU A 44 -11.25 1.79 3.16
CA LEU A 44 -11.01 0.55 2.40
C LEU A 44 -11.43 -0.69 3.20
N ALA A 45 -11.18 -0.70 4.51
CA ALA A 45 -11.67 -1.75 5.39
C ALA A 45 -13.21 -1.80 5.39
N ALA A 46 -13.89 -0.65 5.46
CA ALA A 46 -15.34 -0.55 5.36
C ALA A 46 -15.91 -1.00 4.00
N LEU A 47 -15.10 -1.00 2.94
CA LEU A 47 -15.45 -1.52 1.62
C LEU A 47 -15.11 -3.01 1.45
N GLY A 48 -14.63 -3.68 2.50
CA GLY A 48 -14.32 -5.11 2.47
C GLY A 48 -12.93 -5.48 1.96
N VAL A 49 -12.03 -4.50 1.80
CA VAL A 49 -10.64 -4.80 1.44
C VAL A 49 -9.93 -5.44 2.63
N ALA A 50 -9.54 -6.69 2.47
CA ALA A 50 -8.86 -7.46 3.53
C ALA A 50 -7.40 -7.00 3.70
N GLY A 51 -6.92 -7.02 4.94
CA GLY A 51 -5.49 -6.79 5.23
C GLY A 51 -5.01 -5.35 4.98
N VAL A 52 -5.92 -4.37 5.01
CA VAL A 52 -5.55 -2.95 4.92
C VAL A 52 -5.01 -2.45 6.25
N THR A 53 -3.91 -1.70 6.21
CA THR A 53 -3.33 -0.97 7.34
C THR A 53 -2.76 0.35 6.86
N ASP A 54 -2.46 1.28 7.77
CA ASP A 54 -1.67 2.46 7.48
C ASP A 54 -0.27 2.41 8.15
N MET A 55 0.64 3.27 7.68
CA MET A 55 1.94 3.49 8.31
C MET A 55 1.85 4.62 9.34
N ARG A 56 2.07 4.28 10.62
CA ARG A 56 2.12 5.26 11.71
C ARG A 56 3.16 6.34 11.40
N GLY A 57 2.76 7.61 11.52
CA GLY A 57 3.65 8.75 11.33
C GLY A 57 4.03 9.04 9.87
N GLY A 58 3.53 8.24 8.92
CA GLY A 58 3.74 8.44 7.49
C GLY A 58 5.20 8.36 7.06
N TYR A 59 5.48 8.84 5.84
CA TYR A 59 6.85 8.82 5.33
C TYR A 59 7.81 9.73 6.09
N GLN A 60 7.31 10.73 6.84
CA GLN A 60 8.19 11.50 7.73
C GLN A 60 8.73 10.66 8.90
N ALA A 61 7.94 9.73 9.45
CA ALA A 61 8.44 8.81 10.46
C ALA A 61 9.43 7.80 9.85
N TRP A 62 9.12 7.28 8.66
CA TRP A 62 10.05 6.44 7.91
C TRP A 62 11.42 7.12 7.71
N ALA A 63 11.42 8.37 7.26
CA ALA A 63 12.65 9.11 7.05
C ALA A 63 13.47 9.27 8.35
N ARG A 64 12.82 9.45 9.50
CA ARG A 64 13.53 9.60 10.78
C ARG A 64 14.00 8.28 11.38
N GLU A 65 13.23 7.21 11.20
CA GLU A 65 13.38 5.97 11.98
C GLU A 65 13.99 4.82 11.18
N VAL A 66 13.89 4.86 9.85
CA VAL A 66 14.29 3.75 8.97
C VAL A 66 15.28 4.19 7.90
N ASP A 67 14.96 5.23 7.14
CA ASP A 67 15.80 5.70 6.03
C ASP A 67 16.00 7.22 6.05
N PRO A 68 17.03 7.71 6.75
CA PRO A 68 17.39 9.13 6.78
C PRO A 68 17.71 9.75 5.41
N ALA A 69 18.00 8.95 4.38
CA ALA A 69 18.25 9.43 3.03
C ALA A 69 16.95 9.60 2.21
N MET A 70 15.80 9.18 2.75
CA MET A 70 14.51 9.32 2.08
C MET A 70 14.23 10.80 1.75
N PRO A 71 14.00 11.16 0.47
CA PRO A 71 13.60 12.51 0.09
C PRO A 71 12.22 12.83 0.65
N LEU A 72 12.11 13.97 1.36
CA LEU A 72 10.84 14.50 1.82
C LEU A 72 10.35 15.57 0.84
N LEU A 73 9.08 15.45 0.43
CA LEU A 73 8.34 16.45 -0.33
C LEU A 73 7.53 17.36 0.61
#